data_AF-A0A850HA00-F1
#
_entry.id   AF-A0A850HA00-F1
#
_cell.length_a   1.000
_cell.length_b   1.000
_cell.length_c   1.000
_cell.angle_alpha   90.00
_cell.angle_beta   90.00
_cell.angle_gamma   90.00
#
_symmetry.space_group_name_H-M   'P 1'
#
loop_
_entity.id
_entity.type
_entity.pdbx_description
1 polymer ?
#
loop_
_entity_poly.entity_id
_entity_poly.type
_entity_poly.pdbx_seq_one_letter_code
_entity_poly.pdbx_strand_id
1 'polypeptide(L)'
;MEDGSLFQRMKHLFQVEDEMDEGMQKEAAGLIRNVFRYMDKDARDIMTHRKNIIGIDGDMALEEALIFMLDEKFSRFPIYHEDIDEIIGIIHLREAMTGYLNPELRKVPIGKLSDYIRPVTFIPETKSIDTLFKEMQAEKNHIVIVLDEYGQTSGLVAMEDILEEIVGNILDEHDEEEEMILRQKDGSLIVNGLTELEDLEDLLSITFETEEYETLNGFLIAKLDRIPSEDEAGVVEEQGYRFTVLTADNNIIQSVKIEKQQEEC
;
A
#
# COMPACT_ATOMS: atom_id res chain seq x y z
N MET A 1 35.10 -11.98 -0.03
CA MET A 1 35.48 -10.57 -0.19
C MET A 1 35.07 -10.15 -1.59
N GLU A 2 33.78 -9.97 -1.81
CA GLU A 2 33.18 -9.43 -3.04
C GLU A 2 31.69 -9.26 -2.74
N ASP A 3 31.38 -8.29 -1.88
CA ASP A 3 30.01 -7.77 -1.74
C ASP A 3 30.10 -6.33 -1.22
N GLY A 4 30.85 -5.51 -1.96
CA GLY A 4 30.57 -4.09 -1.95
C GLY A 4 29.20 -3.96 -2.61
N SER A 5 28.17 -3.77 -1.79
CA SER A 5 26.77 -3.84 -2.19
C SER A 5 26.54 -3.11 -3.50
N LEU A 6 25.67 -3.64 -4.35
CA LEU A 6 25.28 -3.07 -5.64
C LEU A 6 25.04 -1.54 -5.56
N PHE A 7 24.57 -1.09 -4.40
CA PHE A 7 24.44 0.29 -3.97
C PHE A 7 25.73 1.13 -4.06
N GLN A 8 26.89 0.65 -3.60
CA GLN A 8 28.18 1.34 -3.74
C GLN A 8 28.57 1.54 -5.21
N ARG A 9 28.22 0.59 -6.08
CA ARG A 9 28.47 0.68 -7.52
C ARG A 9 27.54 1.68 -8.20
N MET A 10 26.26 1.74 -7.80
CA MET A 10 25.31 2.74 -8.30
C MET A 10 25.64 4.15 -7.79
N LYS A 11 26.02 4.31 -6.52
CA LYS A 11 26.47 5.59 -5.95
C LYS A 11 27.61 6.19 -6.77
N HIS A 12 28.53 5.35 -7.21
CA HIS A 12 29.66 5.74 -8.05
C HIS A 12 29.28 6.00 -9.52
N LEU A 13 28.16 5.46 -10.01
CA LEU A 13 27.67 5.60 -11.39
C LEU A 13 26.89 6.91 -11.59
N PHE A 14 26.14 7.36 -10.58
CA PHE A 14 25.29 8.54 -10.68
C PHE A 14 26.01 9.89 -10.42
N GLN A 15 27.31 9.89 -10.08
CA GLN A 15 28.12 11.11 -9.85
C GLN A 15 27.43 12.16 -8.94
N VAL A 16 26.66 11.71 -7.95
CA VAL A 16 25.91 12.59 -7.05
C VAL A 16 26.73 12.88 -5.80
N GLU A 17 27.96 13.37 -5.98
CA GLU A 17 28.93 13.41 -4.86
C GLU A 17 29.03 14.77 -4.16
N ASP A 18 28.63 15.90 -4.77
CA ASP A 18 29.04 17.21 -4.24
C ASP A 18 27.92 18.16 -3.73
N GLU A 19 26.63 17.81 -3.85
CA GLU A 19 25.54 18.74 -3.44
C GLU A 19 24.45 18.15 -2.51
N MET A 20 24.46 16.84 -2.20
CA MET A 20 23.42 16.22 -1.36
C MET A 20 23.90 15.97 0.07
N ASP A 21 23.16 16.49 1.05
CA ASP A 21 23.42 16.20 2.46
C ASP A 21 23.12 14.73 2.82
N GLU A 22 23.51 14.31 4.02
CA GLU A 22 23.32 12.93 4.50
C GLU A 22 21.85 12.48 4.54
N GLY A 23 20.90 13.39 4.73
CA GLY A 23 19.47 13.10 4.72
C GLY A 23 18.99 12.79 3.30
N MET A 24 19.34 13.66 2.35
CA MET A 24 19.01 13.47 0.94
C MET A 24 19.64 12.19 0.36
N GLN A 25 20.85 11.82 0.82
CA GLN A 25 21.49 10.56 0.41
C GLN A 25 20.74 9.32 0.91
N LYS A 26 20.16 9.37 2.11
CA LYS A 26 19.35 8.27 2.66
C LYS A 26 18.02 8.14 1.94
N GLU A 27 17.35 9.25 1.66
CA GLU A 27 16.09 9.27 0.90
C GLU A 27 16.27 8.70 -0.51
N ALA A 28 17.32 9.14 -1.22
CA ALA A 28 17.66 8.59 -2.54
C ALA A 28 17.99 7.09 -2.49
N ALA A 29 18.63 6.62 -1.41
CA ALA A 29 18.90 5.20 -1.21
C ALA A 29 17.60 4.40 -0.99
N GLY A 30 16.65 4.93 -0.24
CA GLY A 30 15.33 4.35 -0.03
C GLY A 30 14.56 4.21 -1.35
N LEU A 31 14.47 5.28 -2.13
CA LEU A 31 13.81 5.25 -3.45
C LEU A 31 14.43 4.20 -4.38
N ILE A 32 15.76 4.10 -4.42
CA ILE A 32 16.44 3.09 -5.24
C ILE A 32 16.07 1.68 -4.77
N ARG A 33 16.05 1.42 -3.46
CA ARG A 33 15.66 0.13 -2.89
C ARG A 33 14.22 -0.22 -3.25
N ASN A 34 13.31 0.72 -3.10
CA ASN A 34 11.89 0.58 -3.44
C ASN A 34 11.71 0.22 -4.92
N VAL A 35 12.45 0.87 -5.83
CA VAL A 35 12.43 0.53 -7.26
C VAL A 35 12.86 -0.91 -7.52
N PHE A 36 13.81 -1.46 -6.77
CA PHE A 36 14.18 -2.88 -6.92
C PHE A 36 13.08 -3.81 -6.40
N ARG A 37 12.49 -3.53 -5.22
CA ARG A 37 11.37 -4.32 -4.67
C ARG A 37 10.14 -4.28 -5.59
N TYR A 38 9.85 -3.11 -6.14
CA TYR A 38 8.82 -2.90 -7.16
C TYR A 38 8.94 -3.84 -8.36
N MET A 39 10.16 -4.22 -8.76
CA MET A 39 10.37 -5.09 -9.92
C MET A 39 10.00 -6.56 -9.66
N ASP A 40 9.93 -6.97 -8.40
CA ASP A 40 9.65 -8.36 -8.00
C ASP A 40 8.20 -8.57 -7.53
N LYS A 41 7.38 -7.51 -7.54
CA LYS A 41 5.97 -7.54 -7.12
C LYS A 41 5.00 -7.73 -8.30
N ASP A 42 3.92 -8.44 -8.04
CA ASP A 42 2.78 -8.65 -8.91
C ASP A 42 1.56 -7.84 -8.45
N ALA A 43 0.54 -7.71 -9.32
CA ALA A 43 -0.69 -6.97 -9.03
C ALA A 43 -1.38 -7.40 -7.72
N ARG A 44 -1.33 -8.69 -7.38
CA ARG A 44 -1.90 -9.20 -6.12
C ARG A 44 -1.26 -8.63 -4.85
N ASP A 45 -0.01 -8.20 -4.94
CA ASP A 45 0.77 -7.76 -3.77
C ASP A 45 0.42 -6.31 -3.39
N ILE A 46 -0.17 -5.55 -4.32
CA ILE A 46 -0.46 -4.11 -4.15
C ILE A 46 -1.93 -3.76 -4.36
N MET A 47 -2.76 -4.71 -4.78
CA MET A 47 -4.16 -4.43 -5.09
C MET A 47 -4.95 -4.04 -3.85
N THR A 48 -5.88 -3.09 -4.03
CA THR A 48 -7.01 -2.95 -3.13
C THR A 48 -7.86 -4.21 -3.21
N HIS A 49 -7.80 -5.04 -2.17
CA HIS A 49 -8.54 -6.29 -2.08
C HIS A 49 -10.06 -6.08 -2.26
N ARG A 50 -10.75 -7.03 -2.90
CA ARG A 50 -12.18 -6.93 -3.29
C ARG A 50 -13.13 -6.42 -2.21
N LYS A 51 -12.88 -6.78 -0.95
CA LYS A 51 -13.68 -6.38 0.22
C LYS A 51 -13.63 -4.88 0.51
N ASN A 52 -12.56 -4.22 0.06
CA ASN A 52 -12.30 -2.80 0.28
C ASN A 52 -12.57 -1.97 -0.99
N ILE A 53 -13.02 -2.59 -2.08
CA ILE A 53 -13.40 -1.87 -3.28
C ILE A 53 -14.67 -1.08 -3.00
N ILE A 54 -14.59 0.23 -3.22
CA ILE A 54 -15.74 1.12 -3.20
C ILE A 54 -16.26 1.27 -4.63
N GLY A 55 -17.35 0.55 -4.94
CA GLY A 55 -18.02 0.58 -6.24
C GLY A 55 -19.40 1.22 -6.16
N ILE A 56 -19.94 1.60 -7.32
CA ILE A 56 -21.27 2.20 -7.47
C ILE A 56 -22.16 1.23 -8.26
N ASP A 57 -23.36 0.97 -7.74
CA ASP A 57 -24.39 0.22 -8.44
C ASP A 57 -24.83 0.98 -9.70
N GLY A 58 -24.75 0.32 -10.86
CA GLY A 58 -25.15 0.86 -12.16
C GLY A 58 -26.62 1.28 -12.25
N ASP A 59 -27.49 0.75 -11.39
CA ASP A 59 -28.90 1.13 -11.34
C ASP A 59 -29.17 2.40 -10.50
N MET A 60 -28.17 2.89 -9.76
CA MET A 60 -28.25 4.13 -8.99
C MET A 60 -28.44 5.35 -9.90
N ALA A 61 -29.32 6.27 -9.51
CA ALA A 61 -29.49 7.51 -10.26
C ALA A 61 -28.20 8.35 -10.19
N LEU A 62 -27.85 9.05 -11.27
CA LEU A 62 -26.64 9.88 -11.32
C LEU A 62 -26.54 10.87 -10.13
N GLU A 63 -27.65 11.47 -9.71
CA GLU A 63 -27.66 12.40 -8.58
C GLU A 63 -27.31 11.73 -7.23
N GLU A 64 -27.76 10.49 -7.02
CA GLU A 64 -27.45 9.71 -5.82
C GLU A 64 -26.02 9.22 -5.85
N ALA A 65 -25.56 8.72 -7.01
CA ALA A 65 -24.19 8.29 -7.22
C ALA A 65 -23.21 9.43 -7.00
N LEU A 66 -23.53 10.64 -7.47
CA LEU A 66 -22.67 11.80 -7.27
C LEU A 66 -22.57 12.20 -5.80
N ILE A 67 -23.66 12.13 -5.03
CA ILE A 67 -23.62 12.39 -3.58
C ILE A 67 -22.69 11.37 -2.91
N PHE A 68 -22.88 10.08 -3.21
CA PHE A 68 -22.02 9.02 -2.71
C PHE A 68 -20.53 9.26 -3.04
N MET A 69 -20.22 9.61 -4.29
CA MET A 69 -18.85 9.90 -4.71
C MET A 69 -18.21 11.09 -3.98
N LEU A 70 -19.01 12.09 -3.58
CA LEU A 70 -18.52 13.29 -2.89
C LEU A 70 -18.25 13.04 -1.40
N ASP A 71 -18.87 12.02 -0.81
CA ASP A 71 -18.63 11.59 0.57
C ASP A 71 -17.38 10.71 0.69
N GLU A 72 -16.86 10.22 -0.44
CA GLU A 72 -15.69 9.34 -0.53
C GLU A 72 -14.41 10.10 -0.91
N LYS A 73 -13.26 9.56 -0.51
CA LYS A 73 -11.94 10.17 -0.80
C LYS A 73 -11.41 9.91 -2.21
N PHE A 74 -12.13 9.14 -3.03
CA PHE A 74 -11.66 8.66 -4.32
C PHE A 74 -12.15 9.53 -5.48
N SER A 75 -11.35 9.58 -6.55
CA SER A 75 -11.69 10.34 -7.77
C SER A 75 -12.36 9.50 -8.85
N ARG A 76 -12.25 8.17 -8.76
CA ARG A 76 -12.68 7.20 -9.77
C ARG A 76 -13.28 5.99 -9.08
N PHE A 77 -14.38 5.49 -9.64
CA PHE A 77 -15.19 4.44 -9.03
C PHE A 77 -15.56 3.39 -10.09
N PRO A 78 -15.40 2.10 -9.79
CA PRO A 78 -16.00 1.04 -10.59
C PRO A 78 -17.52 1.14 -10.55
N ILE A 79 -18.15 1.03 -11.72
CA ILE A 79 -19.59 0.83 -11.86
C ILE A 79 -19.81 -0.66 -12.05
N TYR A 80 -20.66 -1.26 -11.23
CA TYR A 80 -20.98 -2.68 -11.31
C TYR A 80 -22.47 -2.92 -11.56
N HIS A 81 -22.82 -4.13 -11.97
CA HIS A 81 -24.19 -4.60 -12.09
C HIS A 81 -24.38 -5.82 -11.20
N GLU A 82 -25.44 -5.85 -10.38
CA GLU A 82 -25.70 -6.89 -9.36
C GLU A 82 -24.63 -7.02 -8.25
N ASP A 83 -23.37 -7.26 -8.60
CA ASP A 83 -22.24 -7.35 -7.69
C ASP A 83 -20.90 -6.95 -8.34
N ILE A 84 -19.85 -6.88 -7.52
CA ILE A 84 -18.50 -6.45 -7.92
C ILE A 84 -17.78 -7.40 -8.90
N ASP A 85 -18.31 -8.60 -9.14
CA ASP A 85 -17.76 -9.52 -10.13
C ASP A 85 -18.24 -9.14 -11.56
N GLU A 86 -19.27 -8.30 -11.69
CA GLU A 86 -19.73 -7.73 -12.97
C GLU A 86 -19.49 -6.21 -13.05
N ILE A 87 -18.22 -5.81 -13.19
CA ILE A 87 -17.83 -4.41 -13.42
C ILE A 87 -18.02 -4.04 -14.88
N ILE A 88 -18.89 -3.05 -15.14
CA ILE A 88 -19.25 -2.60 -16.50
C ILE A 88 -18.39 -1.43 -16.99
N GLY A 89 -17.71 -0.73 -16.08
CA GLY A 89 -16.81 0.37 -16.43
C GLY A 89 -16.36 1.19 -15.23
N ILE A 90 -15.62 2.27 -15.49
CA ILE A 90 -15.12 3.19 -14.47
C ILE A 90 -15.68 4.58 -14.74
N ILE A 91 -16.21 5.25 -13.71
CA ILE A 91 -16.58 6.66 -13.78
C ILE A 91 -15.60 7.53 -13.00
N HIS A 92 -15.31 8.72 -13.52
CA HIS A 92 -14.52 9.74 -12.84
C HIS A 92 -15.47 10.81 -12.25
N LEU A 93 -15.19 11.31 -11.04
CA LEU A 93 -16.02 12.32 -10.35
C LEU A 93 -16.34 13.54 -11.23
N ARG A 94 -15.34 14.05 -11.96
CA ARG A 94 -15.51 15.13 -12.95
C ARG A 94 -16.51 14.80 -14.08
N GLU A 95 -16.54 13.56 -14.56
CA GLU A 95 -17.50 13.14 -15.60
C GLU A 95 -18.91 13.04 -15.01
N ALA A 96 -19.06 12.47 -13.82
CA ALA A 96 -20.32 12.43 -13.08
C ALA A 96 -20.88 13.85 -12.84
N MET A 97 -20.04 14.79 -12.41
CA MET A 97 -20.36 16.21 -12.26
C MET A 97 -20.81 16.84 -13.59
N THR A 98 -20.12 16.53 -14.69
CA THR A 98 -20.47 17.04 -16.02
C THR A 98 -21.84 16.52 -16.46
N GLY A 99 -22.13 15.23 -16.21
CA GLY A 99 -23.45 14.65 -16.44
C GLY A 99 -24.54 15.30 -15.59
N TYR A 100 -24.27 15.56 -14.31
CA TYR A 100 -25.22 16.14 -13.38
C TYR A 100 -25.67 17.56 -13.76
N LEU A 101 -24.79 18.33 -14.42
CA LEU A 101 -25.14 19.65 -14.95
C LEU A 101 -26.22 19.60 -16.04
N ASN A 102 -26.45 18.44 -16.67
CA ASN A 102 -27.59 18.21 -17.55
C ASN A 102 -28.80 17.69 -16.75
N PRO A 103 -29.87 18.50 -16.57
CA PRO A 103 -31.03 18.11 -15.75
C PRO A 103 -31.71 16.81 -16.18
N GLU A 104 -31.67 16.49 -17.49
CA GLU A 104 -32.30 15.28 -18.04
C GLU A 104 -31.56 14.00 -17.62
N LEU A 105 -30.28 14.09 -17.25
CA LEU A 105 -29.45 12.93 -16.89
C LEU A 105 -29.47 12.59 -15.40
N ARG A 106 -29.89 13.52 -14.54
CA ARG A 106 -29.78 13.38 -13.07
C ARG A 106 -30.46 12.14 -12.52
N LYS A 107 -31.61 11.78 -13.09
CA LYS A 107 -32.43 10.64 -12.68
C LYS A 107 -32.19 9.39 -13.52
N VAL A 108 -31.27 9.46 -14.47
CA VAL A 108 -30.92 8.32 -15.31
C VAL A 108 -29.99 7.41 -14.50
N PRO A 109 -30.21 6.09 -14.52
CA PRO A 109 -29.26 5.13 -13.94
C PRO A 109 -27.85 5.33 -14.50
N ILE A 110 -26.86 5.43 -13.62
CA ILE A 110 -25.49 5.76 -13.97
C ILE A 110 -24.90 4.78 -15.00
N GLY A 111 -25.21 3.49 -14.88
CA GLY A 111 -24.76 2.44 -15.81
C GLY A 111 -25.27 2.61 -17.24
N LYS A 112 -26.30 3.44 -17.48
CA LYS A 112 -26.81 3.77 -18.83
C LYS A 112 -26.12 4.99 -19.45
N LEU A 113 -25.27 5.69 -18.71
CA LEU A 113 -24.56 6.88 -19.15
C LEU A 113 -23.22 6.53 -19.79
N SER A 114 -23.26 5.73 -20.86
CA SER A 114 -22.07 5.20 -21.54
C SER A 114 -21.06 6.26 -21.98
N ASP A 115 -21.52 7.47 -22.30
CA ASP A 115 -20.66 8.59 -22.72
C ASP A 115 -19.79 9.13 -21.57
N TYR A 116 -20.15 8.82 -20.32
CA TYR A 116 -19.45 9.27 -19.10
C TYR A 116 -18.67 8.14 -18.41
N ILE A 117 -18.92 6.90 -18.81
CA ILE A 117 -18.27 5.70 -18.28
C ILE A 117 -17.13 5.29 -19.22
N ARG A 118 -15.94 5.13 -18.65
CA ARG A 118 -14.78 4.60 -19.37
C ARG A 118 -14.77 3.08 -19.34
N PRO A 119 -14.30 2.42 -20.41
CA PRO A 119 -14.13 0.97 -20.40
C PRO A 119 -13.16 0.56 -19.30
N VAL A 120 -13.47 -0.56 -18.65
CA VAL A 120 -12.62 -1.18 -17.64
C VAL A 120 -11.61 -2.12 -18.30
N THR A 121 -10.39 -2.16 -17.75
CA THR A 121 -9.35 -3.12 -18.16
C THR A 121 -9.18 -4.16 -17.07
N PHE A 122 -9.18 -5.43 -17.47
CA PHE A 122 -9.00 -6.56 -16.57
C PHE A 122 -7.60 -7.16 -16.71
N ILE A 123 -7.00 -7.54 -15.59
CA ILE A 123 -5.68 -8.15 -15.53
C ILE A 123 -5.69 -9.35 -14.57
N PRO A 124 -4.81 -10.34 -14.75
CA PRO A 124 -4.63 -11.41 -13.77
C PRO A 124 -3.85 -10.93 -12.54
N GLU A 125 -4.03 -11.60 -11.41
CA GLU A 125 -3.27 -11.39 -10.16
C GLU A 125 -1.74 -11.44 -10.34
N THR A 126 -1.26 -12.33 -11.21
CA THR A 126 0.17 -12.58 -11.45
C THR A 126 0.81 -11.61 -12.45
N LYS A 127 0.18 -10.46 -12.71
CA LYS A 127 0.72 -9.49 -13.65
C LYS A 127 1.76 -8.64 -12.95
N SER A 128 3.00 -8.71 -13.40
CA SER A 128 4.10 -7.88 -12.91
C SER A 128 3.72 -6.39 -12.95
N ILE A 129 3.97 -5.70 -11.84
CA ILE A 129 3.66 -4.28 -11.68
C ILE A 129 4.49 -3.43 -12.66
N ASP A 130 5.73 -3.84 -12.95
CA ASP A 130 6.59 -3.12 -13.90
C ASP A 130 5.99 -2.99 -15.30
N THR A 131 5.30 -4.06 -15.71
CA THR A 131 4.66 -4.18 -17.01
C THR A 131 3.31 -3.48 -16.97
N LEU A 132 2.55 -3.69 -15.90
CA LEU A 132 1.28 -3.01 -15.65
C LEU A 132 1.43 -1.48 -15.70
N PHE A 133 2.44 -0.93 -15.01
CA PHE A 133 2.68 0.51 -14.96
C PHE A 133 2.92 1.10 -16.35
N LYS A 134 3.76 0.45 -17.18
CA LYS A 134 4.05 0.89 -18.55
C LYS A 134 2.80 0.89 -19.43
N GLU A 135 1.95 -0.14 -19.30
CA GLU A 135 0.70 -0.23 -20.04
C GLU A 135 -0.30 0.84 -19.59
N MET A 136 -0.49 1.00 -18.28
CA MET A 136 -1.35 2.04 -17.70
C MET A 136 -0.92 3.44 -18.15
N GLN A 137 0.38 3.72 -18.20
CA GLN A 137 0.92 4.98 -18.74
C GLN A 137 0.63 5.15 -20.23
N ALA A 138 0.86 4.12 -21.04
CA ALA A 138 0.67 4.18 -22.48
C ALA A 138 -0.81 4.40 -22.86
N GLU A 139 -1.71 3.73 -22.15
CA GLU A 139 -3.16 3.80 -22.38
C GLU A 139 -3.82 4.98 -21.65
N LYS A 140 -3.07 5.68 -20.78
CA LYS A 140 -3.59 6.70 -19.85
C LYS A 140 -4.74 6.14 -19.00
N ASN A 141 -4.61 4.87 -18.63
CA ASN A 141 -5.53 4.20 -17.75
C ASN A 141 -5.02 4.30 -16.31
N HIS A 142 -5.89 4.73 -15.40
CA HIS A 142 -5.54 4.96 -14.00
C HIS A 142 -6.04 3.85 -13.08
N ILE A 143 -6.96 3.00 -13.54
CA ILE A 143 -7.56 1.93 -12.74
C ILE A 143 -7.68 0.67 -13.60
N VAL A 144 -7.27 -0.45 -13.04
CA VAL A 144 -7.49 -1.78 -13.59
C VAL A 144 -8.17 -2.67 -12.54
N ILE A 145 -8.93 -3.65 -13.01
CA ILE A 145 -9.56 -4.66 -12.16
C ILE A 145 -8.73 -5.94 -12.23
N VAL A 146 -8.45 -6.50 -11.06
CA VAL A 146 -7.69 -7.74 -10.91
C VAL A 146 -8.66 -8.91 -10.80
N LEU A 147 -8.46 -9.94 -11.62
CA LEU A 147 -9.26 -11.15 -11.64
C LEU A 147 -8.49 -12.35 -11.11
N ASP A 148 -9.20 -13.26 -10.42
CA ASP A 148 -8.71 -14.59 -10.05
C ASP A 148 -8.77 -15.58 -11.24
N GLU A 149 -8.33 -16.81 -11.00
CA GLU A 149 -8.38 -17.89 -12.00
C GLU A 149 -9.80 -18.36 -12.37
N TYR A 150 -10.81 -17.99 -11.58
CA TYR A 150 -12.22 -18.31 -11.84
C TYR A 150 -12.96 -17.18 -12.55
N GLY A 151 -12.29 -16.04 -12.77
CA GLY A 151 -12.84 -14.84 -13.41
C GLY A 151 -13.63 -13.93 -12.47
N GLN A 152 -13.49 -14.11 -11.14
CA GLN A 152 -14.07 -13.20 -10.14
C GLN A 152 -13.14 -12.03 -9.88
N THR A 153 -13.70 -10.92 -9.38
CA THR A 153 -12.91 -9.75 -8.99
C THR A 153 -12.16 -10.04 -7.69
N SER A 154 -10.83 -10.14 -7.78
CA SER A 154 -9.93 -10.25 -6.63
C SER A 154 -9.63 -8.90 -5.99
N GLY A 155 -9.56 -7.86 -6.83
CA GLY A 155 -9.13 -6.54 -6.39
C GLY A 155 -9.14 -5.49 -7.49
N LEU A 156 -8.59 -4.33 -7.14
CA LEU A 156 -8.40 -3.19 -8.01
C LEU A 156 -6.98 -2.66 -7.82
N VAL A 157 -6.33 -2.24 -8.90
CA VAL A 157 -5.04 -1.52 -8.82
C VAL A 157 -5.22 -0.15 -9.45
N ALA A 158 -4.90 0.89 -8.68
CA ALA A 158 -4.77 2.25 -9.16
C ALA A 158 -3.31 2.55 -9.55
N MET A 159 -3.12 3.52 -10.45
CA MET A 159 -1.77 3.98 -10.80
C MET A 159 -1.05 4.58 -9.58
N GLU A 160 -1.84 5.19 -8.69
CA GLU A 160 -1.39 5.77 -7.44
C GLU A 160 -0.80 4.71 -6.51
N ASP A 161 -1.43 3.53 -6.38
CA ASP A 161 -0.90 2.40 -5.58
C ASP A 161 0.49 1.98 -6.08
N ILE A 162 0.68 1.95 -7.40
CA ILE A 162 1.97 1.62 -8.03
C ILE A 162 3.05 2.68 -7.72
N LEU A 163 2.66 3.95 -7.66
CA LEU A 163 3.60 5.03 -7.36
C LEU A 163 3.98 5.04 -5.87
N GLU A 164 3.04 4.70 -4.99
CA GLU A 164 3.28 4.55 -3.55
C GLU A 164 4.34 3.49 -3.26
N GLU A 165 4.35 2.38 -4.01
CA GLU A 165 5.40 1.35 -3.91
C GLU A 165 6.81 1.84 -4.27
N ILE A 166 6.91 2.83 -5.15
CA ILE A 166 8.20 3.39 -5.57
C ILE A 166 8.64 4.49 -4.61
N VAL A 167 7.71 5.38 -4.26
CA VAL A 167 7.99 6.62 -3.53
C VAL A 167 7.94 6.41 -2.01
N GLY A 168 7.21 5.39 -1.53
CA GLY A 168 6.76 5.27 -0.16
C GLY A 168 5.55 6.16 0.12
N ASN A 169 5.08 6.20 1.37
CA ASN A 169 4.02 7.10 1.80
C ASN A 169 4.40 8.55 1.44
N ILE A 170 3.69 9.14 0.48
CA ILE A 170 3.83 10.56 0.18
C ILE A 170 3.12 11.31 1.29
N LEU A 171 3.89 11.77 2.28
CA LEU A 171 3.41 12.65 3.34
C LEU A 171 2.80 13.90 2.70
N ASP A 172 1.51 14.13 2.89
CA ASP A 172 0.85 15.37 2.49
C ASP A 172 1.37 16.53 3.36
N GLU A 173 1.18 17.77 2.91
CA GLU A 173 1.56 18.98 3.67
C GLU A 173 0.83 19.13 5.02
N HIS A 174 -0.12 18.23 5.29
CA HIS A 174 -0.93 18.13 6.49
C HIS A 174 -0.64 16.88 7.33
N ASP A 175 0.23 15.97 6.88
CA ASP A 175 0.59 14.78 7.63
C ASP A 175 1.66 15.14 8.67
N GLU A 176 1.34 14.94 9.95
CA GLU A 176 2.36 14.97 11.01
C GLU A 176 3.29 13.76 10.78
N GLU A 177 4.61 13.97 10.82
CA GLU A 177 5.61 12.90 10.81
C GLU A 177 5.29 11.88 11.93
N GLU A 178 4.56 10.82 11.62
CA GLU A 178 4.53 9.65 12.48
C GLU A 178 5.86 8.91 12.25
N GLU A 179 6.86 9.23 13.06
CA GLU A 179 8.11 8.48 13.08
C GLU A 179 7.81 6.99 13.36
N MET A 180 7.88 6.17 12.31
CA MET A 180 7.65 4.72 12.39
C MET A 180 8.61 4.03 13.38
N ILE A 181 9.77 4.63 13.65
CA ILE A 181 10.78 4.12 14.58
C ILE A 181 11.35 5.25 15.44
N LEU A 182 11.00 5.23 16.73
CA LEU A 182 11.48 6.16 17.74
C LEU A 182 12.58 5.53 18.59
N ARG A 183 13.79 6.12 18.57
CA ARG A 183 14.91 5.70 19.45
C ARG A 183 14.77 6.31 20.84
N GLN A 184 14.71 5.47 21.87
CA GLN A 184 14.68 5.88 23.26
C GLN A 184 16.08 6.17 23.81
N LYS A 185 16.15 6.95 24.90
CA LYS A 185 17.41 7.31 25.56
C LYS A 185 18.15 6.13 26.19
N ASP A 186 17.43 5.07 26.52
CA ASP A 186 17.97 3.82 27.08
C ASP A 186 18.49 2.86 25.99
N GLY A 187 18.39 3.23 24.71
CA GLY A 187 18.78 2.42 23.57
C GLY A 187 17.70 1.45 23.08
N SER A 188 16.52 1.42 23.71
CA SER A 188 15.36 0.72 23.20
C SER A 188 14.72 1.47 22.02
N LEU A 189 13.91 0.76 21.22
CA LEU A 189 13.14 1.33 20.14
C LEU A 189 11.65 1.25 20.46
N ILE A 190 10.88 2.23 20.00
CA ILE A 190 9.44 2.14 19.87
C ILE A 190 9.14 2.15 18.38
N VAL A 191 8.49 1.09 17.90
CA VAL A 191 8.31 0.83 16.47
C VAL A 191 6.83 0.67 16.19
N ASN A 192 6.35 1.26 15.08
CA ASN A 192 5.00 1.07 14.59
C ASN A 192 4.84 -0.39 14.09
N GLY A 193 3.74 -1.06 14.40
CA GLY A 193 3.56 -2.44 13.94
C GLY A 193 3.47 -2.58 12.41
N LEU A 194 3.17 -1.51 11.68
CA LEU A 194 3.20 -1.49 10.22
C LEU A 194 4.60 -1.27 9.64
N THR A 195 5.63 -1.09 10.47
CA THR A 195 7.02 -1.06 10.00
C THR A 195 7.39 -2.37 9.32
N GLU A 196 8.01 -2.28 8.15
CA GLU A 196 8.48 -3.43 7.39
C GLU A 196 9.62 -4.15 8.11
N LEU A 197 9.65 -5.47 7.99
CA LEU A 197 10.65 -6.31 8.65
C LEU A 197 12.06 -6.01 8.14
N GLU A 198 12.23 -5.80 6.84
CA GLU A 198 13.53 -5.51 6.21
C GLU A 198 14.18 -4.22 6.79
N ASP A 199 13.38 -3.18 7.05
CA ASP A 199 13.88 -1.96 7.70
C ASP A 199 14.40 -2.24 9.13
N LEU A 200 13.75 -3.16 9.84
CA LEU A 200 14.19 -3.60 11.16
C LEU A 200 15.40 -4.52 11.09
N GLU A 201 15.52 -5.37 10.07
CA GLU A 201 16.70 -6.19 9.82
C GLU A 201 17.94 -5.33 9.63
N ASP A 202 17.85 -4.30 8.79
CA ASP A 202 18.93 -3.32 8.58
C ASP A 202 19.28 -2.60 9.88
N LEU A 203 18.27 -2.16 10.63
CA LEU A 203 18.45 -1.36 11.84
C LEU A 203 19.04 -2.14 13.01
N LEU A 204 18.58 -3.38 13.20
CA LEU A 204 18.95 -4.26 14.31
C LEU A 204 20.09 -5.21 13.94
N SER A 205 20.43 -5.30 12.65
CA SER A 205 21.37 -6.27 12.09
C SER A 205 20.96 -7.71 12.42
N ILE A 206 19.68 -8.03 12.22
CA ILE A 206 19.07 -9.36 12.39
C ILE A 206 18.44 -9.82 11.06
N THR A 207 17.94 -11.06 11.01
CA THR A 207 17.19 -11.57 9.85
C THR A 207 15.95 -12.32 10.30
N PHE A 208 14.75 -11.90 9.93
CA PHE A 208 13.54 -12.64 10.21
C PHE A 208 13.42 -13.80 9.20
N GLU A 209 13.44 -15.04 9.69
CA GLU A 209 13.33 -16.24 8.85
C GLU A 209 11.86 -16.46 8.41
N THR A 210 11.36 -15.61 7.52
CA THR A 210 9.98 -15.66 7.02
C THR A 210 9.83 -15.05 5.62
N GLU A 211 8.96 -15.66 4.81
CA GLU A 211 8.48 -15.08 3.55
C GLU A 211 6.95 -14.83 3.59
N GLU A 212 6.29 -15.16 4.70
CA GLU A 212 4.82 -15.16 4.78
C GLU A 212 4.24 -13.80 5.22
N TYR A 213 5.07 -12.91 5.77
CA TYR A 213 4.64 -11.64 6.33
C TYR A 213 5.75 -10.60 6.20
N GLU A 214 5.36 -9.39 5.79
CA GLU A 214 6.29 -8.31 5.46
C GLU A 214 6.43 -7.26 6.58
N THR A 215 5.49 -7.22 7.53
CA THR A 215 5.43 -6.20 8.59
C THR A 215 5.68 -6.79 9.98
N LEU A 216 6.11 -5.94 10.91
CA LEU A 216 6.30 -6.31 12.32
C LEU A 216 5.02 -6.86 12.96
N ASN A 217 3.87 -6.29 12.63
CA ASN A 217 2.55 -6.75 13.06
C ASN A 217 2.29 -8.18 12.59
N GLY A 218 2.48 -8.46 11.30
CA GLY A 218 2.30 -9.80 10.74
C GLY A 218 3.19 -10.83 11.42
N PHE A 219 4.48 -10.51 11.58
CA PHE A 219 5.44 -11.37 12.30
C PHE A 219 5.02 -11.66 13.73
N LEU A 220 4.67 -10.63 14.51
CA LEU A 220 4.35 -10.79 15.93
C LEU A 220 3.03 -11.53 16.14
N ILE A 221 2.00 -11.28 15.33
CA ILE A 221 0.74 -12.03 15.40
C ILE A 221 0.99 -13.51 15.10
N ALA A 222 1.78 -13.82 14.06
CA ALA A 222 2.12 -15.19 13.71
C ALA A 222 2.89 -15.90 14.85
N LYS A 223 3.86 -15.22 15.47
CA LYS A 223 4.63 -15.78 16.60
C LYS A 223 3.80 -15.93 17.88
N LEU A 224 2.85 -15.03 18.12
CA LEU A 224 2.00 -15.05 19.32
C LEU A 224 0.78 -15.97 19.18
N ASP A 225 0.42 -16.36 17.96
CA ASP A 225 -0.80 -17.11 17.60
C ASP A 225 -2.10 -16.44 18.10
N ARG A 226 -2.05 -15.11 18.28
CA ARG A 226 -3.17 -14.24 18.69
C ARG A 226 -2.77 -12.77 18.58
N ILE A 227 -3.78 -11.90 18.65
CA ILE A 227 -3.57 -10.47 18.86
C ILE A 227 -3.69 -10.19 20.38
N PRO A 228 -2.65 -9.64 21.03
CA PRO A 228 -2.72 -9.28 22.45
C PRO A 228 -3.78 -8.20 22.70
N SER A 229 -4.58 -8.33 23.76
CA SER A 229 -5.43 -7.26 24.25
C SER A 229 -4.61 -6.20 25.01
N GLU A 230 -5.11 -4.97 25.17
CA GLU A 230 -4.42 -3.89 25.91
C GLU A 230 -3.92 -4.30 27.32
N ASP A 231 -4.61 -5.24 27.98
CA ASP A 231 -4.27 -5.72 29.33
C ASP A 231 -3.26 -6.88 29.36
N GLU A 232 -2.82 -7.38 28.19
CA GLU A 232 -1.92 -8.52 28.06
C GLU A 232 -0.69 -8.17 27.22
N ALA A 233 0.48 -8.13 27.86
CA ALA A 233 1.73 -7.88 27.15
C ALA A 233 2.11 -9.09 26.29
N GLY A 234 1.96 -8.97 24.97
CA GLY A 234 2.55 -9.91 24.01
C GLY A 234 4.07 -9.72 23.96
N VAL A 235 4.84 -10.74 24.30
CA VAL A 235 6.31 -10.70 24.25
C VAL A 235 6.82 -11.79 23.33
N VAL A 236 7.63 -11.42 22.36
CA VAL A 236 8.36 -12.32 21.47
C VAL A 236 9.85 -12.05 21.62
N GLU A 237 10.65 -13.11 21.65
CA GLU A 237 12.11 -13.02 21.71
C GLU A 237 12.68 -13.66 20.45
N GLU A 238 13.48 -12.90 19.71
CA GLU A 238 14.04 -13.32 18.43
C GLU A 238 15.44 -12.71 18.27
N GLN A 239 16.43 -13.56 17.95
CA GLN A 239 17.81 -13.18 17.64
C GLN A 239 18.45 -12.15 18.61
N GLY A 240 18.23 -12.34 19.92
CA GLY A 240 18.81 -11.49 20.96
C GLY A 240 18.07 -10.16 21.18
N TYR A 241 16.89 -10.00 20.60
CA TYR A 241 15.99 -8.88 20.83
C TYR A 241 14.68 -9.36 21.46
N ARG A 242 14.15 -8.54 22.37
CA ARG A 242 12.83 -8.69 22.96
C ARG A 242 11.89 -7.68 22.33
N PHE A 243 10.81 -8.17 21.73
CA PHE A 243 9.72 -7.41 21.14
C PHE A 243 8.53 -7.46 22.10
N THR A 244 8.17 -6.31 22.67
CA THR A 244 7.06 -6.18 23.62
C THR A 244 5.97 -5.35 22.98
N VAL A 245 4.81 -5.95 22.72
CA VAL A 245 3.62 -5.22 22.25
C VAL A 245 3.18 -4.25 23.35
N LEU A 246 3.13 -2.96 23.00
CA LEU A 246 2.68 -1.90 23.90
C LEU A 246 1.21 -1.59 23.72
N THR A 247 0.77 -1.47 22.45
CA THR A 247 -0.61 -1.18 22.10
C THR A 247 -1.01 -2.00 20.88
N ALA A 248 -2.25 -2.49 20.89
CA ALA A 248 -2.89 -3.10 19.75
C ALA A 248 -4.34 -2.61 19.71
N ASP A 249 -4.80 -2.18 18.54
CA ASP A 249 -6.16 -1.70 18.32
C ASP A 249 -6.65 -2.18 16.95
N ASN A 250 -7.96 -2.41 16.81
CA ASN A 250 -8.62 -2.87 15.58
C ASN A 250 -7.94 -4.09 14.93
N ASN A 251 -7.51 -5.06 15.75
CA ASN A 251 -6.79 -6.27 15.32
C ASN A 251 -5.39 -6.02 14.73
N ILE A 252 -4.81 -4.84 14.98
CA ILE A 252 -3.49 -4.44 14.50
C ILE A 252 -2.63 -4.07 15.70
N ILE A 253 -1.44 -4.65 15.79
CA ILE A 253 -0.41 -4.19 16.73
C ILE A 253 0.04 -2.80 16.26
N GLN A 254 -0.16 -1.78 17.10
CA GLN A 254 0.12 -0.39 16.76
C GLN A 254 1.54 -0.01 17.16
N SER A 255 1.98 -0.40 18.36
CA SER A 255 3.28 -0.01 18.89
C SER A 255 3.98 -1.17 19.60
N VAL A 256 5.27 -1.32 19.31
CA VAL A 256 6.14 -2.37 19.83
C VAL A 256 7.39 -1.76 20.42
N LYS A 257 7.73 -2.12 21.66
CA LYS A 257 9.03 -1.83 22.25
C LYS A 257 10.03 -2.92 21.86
N ILE A 258 11.15 -2.54 21.28
CA ILE A 258 12.24 -3.47 20.94
C ILE A 258 13.46 -3.18 21.82
N GLU A 259 13.94 -4.20 22.51
CA GLU A 259 15.06 -4.11 23.45
C GLU A 259 16.09 -5.19 23.16
N LYS A 260 17.38 -4.82 23.11
CA LYS A 260 18.45 -5.81 23.04
C LYS A 260 18.54 -6.53 24.38
N GLN A 261 18.52 -7.85 24.35
CA GLN A 261 18.74 -8.65 25.55
C GLN A 261 20.21 -8.54 25.97
N GLN A 262 20.45 -8.24 27.24
CA GLN A 262 21.81 -8.34 27.79
C GLN A 262 22.14 -9.82 27.95
N GLU A 263 23.27 -10.26 27.38
CA GLU A 263 23.84 -11.56 27.70
C GLU A 263 24.13 -11.60 29.22
N GLU A 264 23.49 -12.51 29.95
CA GLU A 264 23.91 -12.82 31.31
C GLU A 264 25.31 -13.47 31.24
N CYS A 265 26.32 -12.75 31.73
CA CYS A 265 27.70 -13.21 31.88
C CYS A 265 27.85 -14.47 32.76
#